data_AF-A0AAW2TYB9-F1
#
_entry.id   AF-A0AAW2TYB9-F1
#
_cell.length_a   1.000
_cell.length_b   1.000
_cell.length_c   1.000
_cell.angle_alpha   90.00
_cell.angle_beta   90.00
_cell.angle_gamma   90.00
#
_symmetry.space_group_name_H-M   'P 1'
#
loop_
_entity.id
_entity.type
_entity.pdbx_description
1 polymer ?
#
loop_
_entity_poly.entity_id
_entity_poly.type
_entity_poly.pdbx_seq_one_letter_code
_entity_poly.pdbx_strand_id
1 'polypeptide(L)'
;MLLLFLCQSGEKLVKGLDHGQSDSDHETFSAWAEEIEECEKYYGTNRVSGLRSGDAILKHEIYGYNELEKHEGKSFWHLILDQLNDTLVRILLAAAIISFMLAWYDGGVDSDKFTAFVEPLVIFLILIVNAMVGIWQENNAEKALEALKEIQSEQATVIRDGTKIHNLPAKELVSGDIVELRAGDKVPADMRVVDLISSTLRVEQGSLTGESEAVNKNNKVVADDADIQGKRCMVFAGTNSS
;
A
#
# COMPACT_ATOMS: atom_id res chain seq x y z
N MET A 1 -19.46 -15.77 -6.20
CA MET A 1 -18.43 -16.67 -5.64
C MET A 1 -18.24 -16.31 -4.18
N LEU A 2 -18.07 -17.30 -3.30
CA LEU A 2 -17.67 -17.06 -1.92
C LEU A 2 -16.16 -17.25 -1.81
N LEU A 3 -15.51 -16.22 -1.32
CA LEU A 3 -14.08 -16.13 -1.15
C LEU A 3 -13.77 -15.97 0.34
N LEU A 4 -12.83 -16.75 0.84
CA LEU A 4 -12.28 -16.55 2.18
C LEU A 4 -11.12 -15.57 2.07
N PHE A 5 -11.24 -14.45 2.76
CA PHE A 5 -10.18 -13.47 2.82
C PHE A 5 -9.00 -14.00 3.63
N LEU A 6 -7.83 -14.07 3.00
CA LEU A 6 -6.65 -14.73 3.56
C LEU A 6 -5.63 -13.76 4.14
N CYS A 7 -5.64 -12.49 3.75
CA CYS A 7 -4.43 -11.69 3.87
C CYS A 7 -4.01 -11.50 5.33
N GLN A 8 -2.81 -12.01 5.54
CA GLN A 8 -1.90 -11.83 6.63
C GLN A 8 -0.72 -11.11 5.97
N SER A 9 -0.54 -9.80 6.19
CA SER A 9 0.78 -9.23 5.93
C SER A 9 1.71 -9.84 6.98
N GLY A 10 2.60 -10.73 6.54
CA GLY A 10 3.44 -11.61 7.37
C GLY A 10 4.35 -10.91 8.37
N GLU A 11 4.31 -9.59 8.50
CA GLU A 11 5.17 -8.81 9.41
C GLU A 11 4.56 -8.55 10.80
N LYS A 12 3.23 -8.61 10.99
CA LYS A 12 2.61 -8.19 12.26
C LYS A 12 2.40 -9.28 13.32
N LEU A 13 2.60 -10.55 12.98
CA LEU A 13 2.57 -11.65 13.97
C LEU A 13 3.71 -11.55 15.02
N VAL A 14 4.77 -10.79 14.73
CA VAL A 14 6.01 -10.78 15.53
C VAL A 14 5.99 -9.77 16.68
N LYS A 15 5.09 -8.77 16.70
CA LYS A 15 5.14 -7.73 17.76
C LYS A 15 4.35 -8.04 19.03
N GLY A 16 3.57 -9.13 19.06
CA GLY A 16 2.70 -9.45 20.18
C GLY A 16 3.23 -10.50 21.17
N LEU A 17 4.16 -11.37 20.77
CA LEU A 17 4.59 -12.51 21.58
C LEU A 17 6.09 -12.78 21.41
N ASP A 18 6.77 -12.84 22.57
CA ASP A 18 8.15 -13.25 22.86
C ASP A 18 9.32 -12.36 22.40
N HIS A 19 10.25 -11.91 23.26
CA HIS A 19 11.05 -12.71 24.21
C HIS A 19 11.66 -13.98 23.58
N GLY A 20 12.51 -13.74 22.57
CA GLY A 20 13.74 -14.47 22.38
C GLY A 20 13.63 -15.97 22.12
N GLN A 21 13.58 -16.34 20.84
CA GLN A 21 14.32 -17.50 20.35
C GLN A 21 14.53 -17.45 18.84
N SER A 22 15.70 -17.95 18.46
CA SER A 22 16.37 -17.89 17.16
C SER A 22 15.89 -18.95 16.16
N ASP A 23 15.96 -18.61 14.87
CA ASP A 23 16.11 -19.50 13.69
C ASP A 23 15.36 -20.84 13.67
N SER A 24 14.15 -20.84 13.09
CA SER A 24 13.58 -21.98 12.36
C SER A 24 12.37 -21.52 11.52
N ASP A 25 12.40 -21.79 10.22
CA ASP A 25 11.31 -21.80 9.23
C ASP A 25 9.97 -21.22 9.72
N HIS A 26 9.68 -19.97 9.31
CA HIS A 26 8.35 -19.40 9.45
C HIS A 26 7.39 -20.18 8.53
N GLU A 27 6.68 -21.17 9.07
CA GLU A 27 5.58 -21.84 8.37
C GLU A 27 4.46 -20.83 8.08
N THR A 28 4.56 -20.16 6.94
CA THR A 28 3.48 -19.37 6.34
C THR A 28 2.34 -20.33 6.02
N PHE A 29 1.15 -20.11 6.57
CA PHE A 29 0.00 -20.98 6.29
C PHE A 29 -0.37 -20.92 4.80
N SER A 30 -0.03 -21.97 4.06
CA SER A 30 -0.30 -22.10 2.62
C SER A 30 -1.77 -22.44 2.36
N ALA A 31 -2.64 -21.43 2.41
CA ALA A 31 -4.09 -21.60 2.20
C ALA A 31 -4.48 -22.23 0.84
N TRP A 32 -3.58 -22.22 -0.16
CA TRP A 32 -3.79 -22.90 -1.45
C TRP A 32 -3.55 -24.41 -1.40
N ALA A 33 -2.70 -24.86 -0.47
CA ALA A 33 -2.31 -26.25 -0.24
C ALA A 33 -3.17 -26.97 0.81
N GLU A 34 -4.08 -26.23 1.44
CA GLU A 34 -4.98 -26.76 2.46
C GLU A 34 -6.43 -26.91 1.99
N GLU A 35 -7.13 -27.86 2.59
CA GLU A 35 -8.56 -28.05 2.41
C GLU A 35 -9.36 -26.89 3.03
N ILE A 36 -10.56 -26.67 2.49
CA ILE A 36 -11.41 -25.55 2.92
C ILE A 36 -11.73 -25.63 4.41
N GLU A 37 -11.97 -26.83 4.94
CA GLU A 37 -12.30 -27.03 6.36
C GLU A 37 -11.14 -26.65 7.29
N GLU A 38 -9.90 -26.85 6.85
CA GLU A 38 -8.72 -26.51 7.64
C GLU A 38 -8.49 -25.00 7.63
N CYS A 39 -8.73 -24.35 6.48
CA CYS A 39 -8.77 -22.89 6.38
C CYS A 39 -9.86 -22.29 7.30
N GLU A 40 -11.07 -22.86 7.32
CA GLU A 40 -12.16 -22.41 8.21
C GLU A 40 -11.77 -22.48 9.69
N LYS A 41 -11.10 -23.57 10.10
CA LYS A 41 -10.59 -23.72 11.47
C LYS A 41 -9.48 -22.73 11.79
N TYR A 42 -8.48 -22.60 10.91
CA TYR A 42 -7.33 -21.71 11.12
C TYR A 42 -7.76 -20.25 11.30
N TYR A 43 -8.66 -19.77 10.44
CA TYR A 43 -9.14 -18.40 10.49
C TYR A 43 -10.32 -18.19 11.47
N GLY A 44 -10.86 -19.26 12.06
CA GLY A 44 -11.98 -19.22 13.00
C GLY A 44 -13.28 -18.72 12.37
N THR A 45 -13.56 -19.12 11.13
CA THR A 45 -14.72 -18.64 10.35
C THR A 45 -15.55 -19.81 9.82
N ASN A 46 -16.74 -19.50 9.32
CA ASN A 46 -17.65 -20.48 8.78
C ASN A 46 -18.16 -20.00 7.41
N ARG A 47 -18.16 -20.86 6.39
CA ARG A 47 -18.63 -20.49 5.03
C ARG A 47 -20.06 -19.98 4.97
N VAL A 48 -20.95 -20.38 5.88
CA VAL A 48 -22.37 -20.03 5.88
C VAL A 48 -22.64 -18.80 6.73
N SER A 49 -22.15 -18.78 7.97
CA SER A 49 -22.37 -17.66 8.89
C SER A 49 -21.33 -16.55 8.78
N GLY A 50 -20.21 -16.80 8.10
CA GLY A 50 -19.07 -15.88 8.09
C GLY A 50 -18.46 -15.68 9.47
N LEU A 51 -17.67 -14.62 9.58
CA LEU A 51 -17.00 -14.21 10.82
C LEU A 51 -18.00 -13.51 11.77
N ARG A 52 -17.79 -13.61 13.08
CA ARG A 52 -18.57 -12.82 14.03
C ARG A 52 -18.11 -11.37 14.03
N SER A 53 -19.03 -10.42 14.14
CA SER A 53 -18.69 -9.00 14.14
C SER A 53 -17.75 -8.62 15.29
N GLY A 54 -17.87 -9.29 16.45
CA GLY A 54 -16.96 -9.10 17.59
C GLY A 54 -15.53 -9.56 17.28
N ASP A 55 -15.37 -10.71 16.63
CA ASP A 55 -14.07 -11.23 16.23
C ASP A 55 -13.43 -10.34 15.16
N ALA A 56 -14.25 -9.76 14.27
CA ALA A 56 -13.77 -8.81 13.27
C ALA A 56 -13.19 -7.53 13.90
N ILE A 57 -13.81 -7.02 14.96
CA ILE A 57 -13.31 -5.85 15.71
C ILE A 57 -11.98 -6.17 16.39
N LEU A 58 -11.90 -7.32 17.07
CA LEU A 58 -10.65 -7.76 17.72
C LEU A 58 -9.52 -7.93 16.71
N LYS A 59 -9.82 -8.52 15.54
CA LYS A 59 -8.84 -8.66 14.45
C LYS A 59 -8.43 -7.30 13.89
N HIS A 60 -9.33 -6.32 13.81
CA HIS A 60 -8.97 -4.95 13.43
C HIS A 60 -7.99 -4.30 14.41
N GLU A 61 -8.19 -4.49 15.72
CA GLU A 61 -7.25 -3.96 16.73
C GLU A 61 -5.87 -4.62 16.66
N ILE A 62 -5.81 -5.91 16.33
CA ILE A 62 -4.55 -6.68 16.26
C ILE A 62 -3.82 -6.45 14.93
N TYR A 63 -4.52 -6.53 13.81
CA TYR A 63 -3.92 -6.54 12.46
C TYR A 63 -3.94 -5.16 11.79
N GLY A 64 -4.89 -4.30 12.16
CA GLY A 64 -5.17 -3.03 11.50
C GLY A 64 -5.99 -3.18 10.22
N TYR A 65 -6.19 -2.05 9.54
CA TYR A 65 -6.96 -1.99 8.29
C TYR A 65 -6.23 -2.67 7.13
N ASN A 66 -7.00 -3.22 6.19
CA ASN A 66 -6.52 -3.78 4.92
C ASN A 66 -6.21 -2.64 3.94
N GLU A 67 -5.20 -1.83 4.27
CA GLU A 67 -4.65 -0.80 3.41
C GLU A 67 -3.14 -0.95 3.29
N LEU A 68 -2.61 -0.65 2.11
CA LEU A 68 -1.16 -0.53 1.92
C LEU A 68 -0.66 0.59 2.83
N GLU A 69 0.44 0.35 3.54
CA GLU A 69 1.04 1.35 4.41
C GLU A 69 1.17 2.69 3.67
N LYS A 70 0.51 3.71 4.22
CA LYS A 70 0.71 5.07 3.73
C LYS A 70 2.12 5.45 4.11
N HIS A 71 3.02 5.55 3.13
CA HIS A 71 4.27 6.25 3.32
C HIS A 71 3.91 7.65 3.82
N GLU A 72 4.29 7.98 5.05
CA GLU A 72 4.14 9.33 5.57
C GLU A 72 4.87 10.27 4.60
N GLY A 73 4.15 11.26 4.07
CA GLY A 73 4.71 12.25 3.17
C GLY A 73 5.98 12.86 3.77
N LYS A 74 6.96 13.17 2.92
CA LYS A 74 8.25 13.71 3.38
C LYS A 74 8.00 14.98 4.21
N SER A 75 8.58 15.02 5.41
CA SER A 75 8.50 16.21 6.28
C SER A 75 9.11 17.43 5.59
N PHE A 76 8.58 18.63 5.87
CA PHE A 76 9.08 19.91 5.34
C PHE A 76 10.60 20.07 5.48
N TRP A 77 11.17 19.67 6.63
CA TRP A 77 12.62 19.70 6.85
C TRP A 77 13.39 18.72 5.96
N HIS A 78 12.80 17.56 5.69
CA HIS A 78 13.39 16.56 4.81
C HIS A 78 13.40 17.04 3.36
N LEU A 79 12.33 17.69 2.91
CA LEU A 79 12.26 18.32 1.59
C LEU A 79 13.32 19.42 1.40
N ILE A 80 13.55 20.25 2.42
CA ILE A 80 14.62 21.25 2.38
C ILE A 80 16.00 20.59 2.32
N LEU A 81 16.24 19.55 3.11
CA LEU A 81 17.51 18.83 3.11
C LEU A 81 17.78 18.13 1.76
N ASP A 82 16.75 17.54 1.16
CA ASP A 82 16.81 16.97 -0.18
C ASP A 82 17.18 18.04 -1.21
N GLN A 83 16.59 19.23 -1.12
CA GLN A 83 16.92 20.34 -2.01
C GLN A 83 18.37 20.83 -1.84
N LEU A 84 18.91 20.83 -0.61
CA LEU A 84 20.32 21.15 -0.35
C LEU A 84 21.29 20.05 -0.79
N ASN A 85 20.80 18.83 -1.04
CA ASN A 85 21.60 17.74 -1.60
C ASN A 85 21.75 17.82 -3.12
N ASP A 86 20.91 18.59 -3.80
CA ASP A 86 21.00 18.80 -5.24
C ASP A 86 22.32 19.50 -5.63
N THR A 87 23.03 18.92 -6.59
CA THR A 87 24.34 19.41 -7.05
C THR A 87 24.27 20.85 -7.58
N LEU A 88 23.21 21.22 -8.31
CA LEU A 88 23.03 22.58 -8.84
C LEU A 88 22.75 23.56 -7.70
N VAL A 89 21.93 23.16 -6.72
CA VAL A 89 21.64 23.99 -5.54
C VAL A 89 22.90 24.22 -4.69
N ARG A 90 23.75 23.20 -4.51
CA ARG A 90 25.04 23.34 -3.82
C ARG A 90 25.97 24.33 -4.52
N ILE A 91 26.01 24.31 -5.85
CA ILE A 91 26.81 25.27 -6.64
C ILE A 91 26.28 26.70 -6.44
N LEU A 92 24.95 26.89 -6.49
CA LEU A 92 24.31 28.19 -6.23
C LEU A 92 24.56 28.68 -4.80
N LEU A 93 24.47 27.79 -3.81
CA LEU A 93 24.76 28.11 -2.42
C LEU A 93 26.23 28.50 -2.22
N ALA A 94 27.16 27.79 -2.87
CA ALA A 94 28.59 28.15 -2.86
C ALA A 94 28.83 29.53 -3.49
N ALA A 95 28.19 29.83 -4.63
CA ALA A 95 28.25 31.14 -5.25
C ALA A 95 27.67 32.25 -4.35
N ALA A 96 26.56 31.98 -3.65
CA ALA A 96 25.98 32.90 -2.68
C ALA A 96 26.93 33.19 -1.51
N ILE A 97 27.60 32.17 -0.97
CA ILE A 97 28.57 32.32 0.13
C ILE A 97 29.79 33.12 -0.33
N ILE A 98 30.33 32.83 -1.52
CA ILE A 98 31.48 33.56 -2.07
C ILE A 98 31.10 35.03 -2.31
N SER A 99 29.95 35.29 -2.91
CA SER A 99 29.46 36.66 -3.16
C SER A 99 29.23 37.41 -1.85
N PHE A 100 28.69 36.74 -0.84
CA PHE A 100 28.51 37.32 0.49
C PHE A 100 29.85 37.64 1.19
N MET A 101 30.84 36.75 1.10
CA MET A 101 32.19 37.02 1.62
C MET A 101 32.83 38.21 0.90
N LEU A 102 32.74 38.27 -0.44
CA LEU A 102 33.26 39.41 -1.20
C LEU A 102 32.59 40.71 -0.78
N ALA A 103 31.26 40.75 -0.68
CA ALA A 103 30.52 41.92 -0.19
C ALA A 103 30.90 42.32 1.25
N TRP A 104 31.20 41.34 2.12
CA TRP A 104 31.63 41.60 3.49
C TRP A 104 33.06 42.16 3.56
N TYR A 105 33.98 41.64 2.75
CA TYR A 105 35.39 42.09 2.71
C TYR A 105 35.56 43.43 1.98
N ASP A 106 34.79 43.69 0.93
CA ASP A 106 34.88 44.90 0.09
C ASP A 106 34.10 46.10 0.66
N GLY A 107 33.50 45.94 1.85
CA GLY A 107 32.67 46.94 2.54
C GLY A 107 33.38 48.23 3.02
N GLY A 108 34.55 48.56 2.46
CA GLY A 108 35.40 49.69 2.83
C GLY A 108 35.64 50.75 1.75
N VAL A 109 35.27 50.54 0.47
CA VAL A 109 35.57 51.52 -0.60
C VAL A 109 34.31 51.92 -1.35
N ASP A 110 33.89 53.16 -1.09
CA ASP A 110 33.03 54.02 -1.90
C ASP A 110 31.63 53.51 -2.35
N SER A 111 30.62 54.09 -1.67
CA SER A 111 29.28 54.39 -2.20
C SER A 111 28.52 53.25 -2.87
N ASP A 112 28.08 52.29 -2.05
CA ASP A 112 26.66 51.98 -1.82
C ASP A 112 26.57 50.58 -1.24
N LYS A 113 26.60 50.46 0.10
CA LYS A 113 26.43 49.16 0.78
C LYS A 113 25.18 48.42 0.31
N PHE A 114 24.17 49.16 -0.16
CA PHE A 114 22.93 48.60 -0.69
C PHE A 114 23.13 47.78 -1.97
N THR A 115 24.05 48.15 -2.86
CA THR A 115 24.30 47.45 -4.14
C THR A 115 25.10 46.16 -3.93
N ALA A 116 26.07 46.17 -3.01
CA ALA A 116 26.89 45.00 -2.69
C ALA A 116 26.08 43.81 -2.14
N PHE A 117 24.96 44.06 -1.45
CA PHE A 117 24.08 42.99 -0.96
C PHE A 117 23.04 42.52 -1.98
N VAL A 118 22.90 43.19 -3.15
CA VAL A 118 21.90 42.80 -4.17
C VAL A 118 22.22 41.42 -4.74
N GLU A 119 23.49 41.14 -5.06
CA GLU A 119 23.89 39.86 -5.65
C GLU A 119 23.59 38.65 -4.74
N PRO A 120 24.04 38.62 -3.46
CA PRO A 120 23.67 37.55 -2.54
C PRO A 120 22.16 37.46 -2.30
N LEU A 121 21.46 38.60 -2.24
CA LEU A 121 20.01 38.65 -2.02
C LEU A 121 19.23 38.02 -3.18
N VAL A 122 19.63 38.30 -4.43
CA VAL A 122 19.01 37.71 -5.63
C VAL A 122 19.22 36.19 -5.66
N ILE A 123 20.44 35.71 -5.37
CA ILE A 123 20.72 34.27 -5.33
C ILE A 123 19.90 33.59 -4.23
N PHE A 124 19.83 34.20 -3.04
CA PHE A 124 19.01 33.70 -1.94
C PHE A 124 17.52 33.65 -2.30
N LEU A 125 17.00 34.67 -2.99
CA LEU A 125 15.62 34.68 -3.48
C LEU A 125 15.35 33.54 -4.46
N ILE A 126 16.28 33.25 -5.38
CA ILE A 126 16.16 32.12 -6.32
C ILE A 126 16.10 30.79 -5.57
N LEU A 127 16.92 30.61 -4.53
CA LEU A 127 16.88 29.40 -3.70
C LEU A 127 15.53 29.22 -3.00
N ILE A 128 14.96 30.29 -2.45
CA ILE A 128 13.63 30.27 -1.83
C ILE A 128 12.55 29.88 -2.84
N VAL A 129 12.56 30.50 -4.02
CA VAL A 129 11.59 30.21 -5.08
C VAL A 129 11.70 28.75 -5.53
N ASN A 130 12.91 28.24 -5.73
CA ASN A 130 13.14 26.84 -6.10
C ASN A 130 12.63 25.87 -5.02
N ALA A 131 12.82 26.20 -3.73
CA ALA A 131 12.31 25.40 -2.63
C ALA A 131 10.77 25.39 -2.59
N MET A 132 10.13 26.55 -2.78
CA MET A 132 8.66 26.64 -2.84
C MET A 132 8.10 25.83 -4.02
N VAL A 133 8.72 25.93 -5.19
CA VAL A 133 8.33 25.16 -6.38
C VAL A 133 8.52 23.66 -6.14
N GLY A 134 9.63 23.24 -5.52
CA GLY A 134 9.89 21.85 -5.18
C GLY A 134 8.83 21.26 -4.24
N ILE A 135 8.50 21.96 -3.16
CA ILE A 135 7.45 21.54 -2.22
C ILE A 135 6.08 21.47 -2.90
N TRP A 136 5.76 22.43 -3.78
CA TRP A 136 4.49 22.43 -4.49
C TRP A 136 4.39 21.27 -5.49
N GLN A 137 5.47 20.95 -6.19
CA GLN A 137 5.53 19.81 -7.10
C GLN A 137 5.37 18.48 -6.35
N GLU A 138 6.07 18.31 -5.23
CA GLU A 138 5.98 17.10 -4.40
C GLU A 138 4.55 16.91 -3.85
N ASN A 139 3.98 17.95 -3.24
CA ASN A 139 2.62 17.88 -2.68
C ASN A 139 1.56 17.60 -3.76
N ASN A 140 1.73 18.13 -4.98
CA ASN A 140 0.81 17.84 -6.07
C ASN A 140 0.95 16.40 -6.58
N ALA A 141 2.18 15.87 -6.64
CA ALA A 141 2.43 14.49 -7.01
C ALA A 141 1.83 13.52 -5.99
N GLU A 142 2.02 13.78 -4.70
CA GLU A 142 1.46 12.97 -3.62
C GLU A 142 -0.08 12.98 -3.63
N LYS A 143 -0.69 14.16 -3.79
CA LYS A 143 -2.16 14.28 -3.91
C LYS A 143 -2.72 13.54 -5.12
N ALA A 144 -2.03 13.57 -6.25
CA ALA A 144 -2.45 12.83 -7.44
C ALA A 144 -2.42 11.32 -7.17
N LEU A 145 -1.38 10.83 -6.50
CA LEU A 145 -1.27 9.43 -6.09
C LEU A 145 -2.35 9.05 -5.08
N GLU A 146 -2.64 9.90 -4.10
CA GLU A 146 -3.68 9.67 -3.10
C GLU A 146 -5.07 9.61 -3.73
N ALA A 147 -5.39 10.52 -4.66
CA ALA A 147 -6.65 10.48 -5.41
C ALA A 147 -6.78 9.19 -6.24
N LEU A 148 -5.69 8.71 -6.84
CA LEU A 148 -5.69 7.42 -7.53
C LEU A 148 -5.91 6.25 -6.55
N LYS A 149 -5.38 6.31 -5.33
CA LYS A 149 -5.62 5.30 -4.28
C LYS A 149 -7.06 5.33 -3.77
N GLU A 150 -7.67 6.50 -3.57
CA GLU A 150 -9.07 6.61 -3.13
C GLU A 150 -10.05 6.05 -4.16
N ILE A 151 -9.78 6.26 -5.45
CA ILE A 151 -10.55 5.64 -6.54
C ILE A 151 -10.43 4.10 -6.53
N GLN A 152 -9.34 3.55 -5.97
CA GLN A 152 -9.15 2.11 -5.76
C GLN A 152 -9.72 1.60 -4.42
N SER A 153 -10.35 2.43 -3.59
CA SER A 153 -11.04 1.93 -2.39
C SER A 153 -12.30 1.17 -2.79
N GLU A 154 -12.09 -0.07 -3.20
CA GLU A 154 -13.12 -1.01 -3.62
C GLU A 154 -14.10 -1.29 -2.48
N GLN A 155 -15.35 -1.53 -2.85
CA GLN A 155 -16.41 -1.93 -1.94
C GLN A 155 -16.60 -3.44 -2.09
N ALA A 156 -16.67 -4.15 -0.98
CA ALA A 156 -16.88 -5.59 -0.95
C ALA A 156 -18.23 -5.94 -0.31
N THR A 157 -18.82 -7.05 -0.73
CA THR A 157 -19.94 -7.65 0.00
C THR A 157 -19.39 -8.77 0.89
N VAL A 158 -19.59 -8.68 2.20
CA VAL A 158 -19.13 -9.71 3.15
C VAL A 158 -20.27 -10.38 3.88
N ILE A 159 -20.04 -11.59 4.37
CA ILE A 159 -20.95 -12.30 5.27
C ILE A 159 -20.36 -12.25 6.66
N ARG A 160 -21.10 -11.66 7.61
CA ARG A 160 -20.77 -11.64 9.04
C ARG A 160 -22.03 -11.94 9.85
N ASP A 161 -21.91 -12.77 10.90
CA ASP A 161 -23.04 -13.22 11.75
C ASP A 161 -24.25 -13.79 10.96
N GLY A 162 -24.00 -14.40 9.80
CA GLY A 162 -25.03 -14.95 8.90
C GLY A 162 -25.75 -13.90 8.06
N THR A 163 -25.35 -12.63 8.14
CA THR A 163 -25.94 -11.52 7.41
C THR A 163 -24.99 -11.01 6.33
N LYS A 164 -25.55 -10.67 5.16
CA LYS A 164 -24.81 -10.05 4.06
C LYS A 164 -24.72 -8.55 4.31
N ILE A 165 -23.50 -8.06 4.48
CA ILE A 165 -23.17 -6.64 4.56
C ILE A 165 -22.70 -6.21 3.18
N HIS A 166 -23.51 -5.38 2.52
CA HIS A 166 -23.18 -4.80 1.23
C HIS A 166 -22.38 -3.51 1.41
N ASN A 167 -21.51 -3.21 0.44
CA ASN A 167 -20.72 -1.98 0.40
C ASN A 167 -19.87 -1.77 1.67
N LEU A 168 -19.22 -2.84 2.13
CA LEU A 168 -18.18 -2.71 3.14
C LEU A 168 -16.90 -2.18 2.45
N PRO A 169 -16.29 -1.10 2.93
CA PRO A 169 -15.01 -0.65 2.40
C PRO A 169 -13.95 -1.75 2.46
N ALA A 170 -13.19 -1.97 1.39
CA ALA A 170 -12.14 -2.99 1.33
C ALA A 170 -11.10 -2.86 2.46
N LYS A 171 -10.88 -1.64 2.96
CA LYS A 171 -10.02 -1.36 4.13
C LYS A 171 -10.51 -2.00 5.43
N GLU A 172 -11.81 -2.26 5.56
CA GLU A 172 -12.44 -2.84 6.76
C GLU A 172 -12.50 -4.38 6.71
N LEU A 173 -11.95 -4.99 5.67
CA LEU A 173 -11.82 -6.45 5.56
C LEU A 173 -10.75 -6.95 6.54
N VAL A 174 -11.02 -8.10 7.17
CA VAL A 174 -10.11 -8.78 8.10
C VAL A 174 -9.96 -10.26 7.75
N SER A 175 -8.77 -10.82 8.02
CA SER A 175 -8.48 -12.22 7.75
C SER A 175 -9.56 -13.15 8.33
N GLY A 176 -10.12 -14.02 7.50
CA GLY A 176 -11.26 -14.87 7.85
C GLY A 176 -12.65 -14.34 7.44
N ASP A 177 -12.75 -13.13 6.88
CA ASP A 177 -14.01 -12.68 6.27
C ASP A 177 -14.39 -13.55 5.07
N ILE A 178 -15.69 -13.82 4.93
CA ILE A 178 -16.25 -14.46 3.74
C ILE A 178 -16.79 -13.37 2.82
N VAL A 179 -16.18 -13.19 1.65
CA VAL A 179 -16.50 -12.17 0.66
C VAL A 179 -17.29 -12.79 -0.48
N GLU A 180 -18.42 -12.18 -0.85
CA GLU A 180 -19.16 -12.49 -2.06
C GLU A 180 -18.63 -11.63 -3.22
N LEU A 181 -18.08 -12.29 -4.24
CA LEU A 181 -17.55 -11.65 -5.45
C LEU A 181 -18.41 -12.00 -6.67
N ARG A 182 -18.80 -11.00 -7.47
CA ARG A 182 -19.60 -11.14 -8.70
C ARG A 182 -18.74 -10.85 -9.92
N ALA A 183 -19.15 -11.37 -11.08
CA ALA A 183 -18.45 -11.09 -12.33
C ALA A 183 -18.49 -9.58 -12.63
N GLY A 184 -17.33 -9.01 -12.97
CA GLY A 184 -17.12 -7.58 -13.15
C GLY A 184 -16.61 -6.86 -11.89
N ASP A 185 -16.64 -7.52 -10.73
CA ASP A 185 -16.07 -6.96 -9.51
C ASP A 185 -14.55 -7.11 -9.52
N LYS A 186 -13.87 -6.10 -8.98
CA LYS A 186 -12.44 -6.15 -8.70
C LYS A 186 -12.19 -6.81 -7.34
N VAL A 187 -11.09 -7.52 -7.26
CA VAL A 187 -10.76 -8.35 -6.10
C VAL A 187 -10.05 -7.48 -5.06
N PRO A 188 -10.65 -7.26 -3.87
CA PRO A 188 -10.15 -6.25 -2.94
C PRO A 188 -8.91 -6.69 -2.16
N ALA A 189 -8.64 -8.01 -2.10
CA ALA A 189 -7.51 -8.57 -1.39
C ALA A 189 -7.25 -10.03 -1.79
N ASP A 190 -6.17 -10.65 -1.31
CA ASP A 190 -5.88 -12.06 -1.61
C ASP A 190 -6.85 -13.01 -0.89
N MET A 191 -7.47 -13.92 -1.64
CA MET A 191 -8.53 -14.79 -1.14
C MET A 191 -8.46 -16.23 -1.66
N ARG A 192 -8.93 -17.16 -0.83
CA ARG A 192 -9.16 -18.57 -1.18
C ARG A 192 -10.59 -18.75 -1.69
N VAL A 193 -10.77 -19.47 -2.79
CA VAL A 193 -12.10 -19.83 -3.29
C VAL A 193 -12.73 -20.89 -2.39
N VAL A 194 -13.80 -20.55 -1.67
CA VAL A 194 -14.53 -21.48 -0.78
C VAL A 194 -15.68 -22.14 -1.52
N ASP A 195 -16.47 -21.35 -2.24
CA ASP A 195 -17.64 -21.85 -2.95
C ASP A 195 -17.88 -21.12 -4.29
N LEU A 196 -18.26 -21.90 -5.29
CA LEU A 196 -18.47 -21.46 -6.66
C LEU A 196 -19.98 -21.51 -6.97
N ILE A 197 -20.64 -20.39 -6.75
CA ILE A 197 -22.07 -20.22 -7.09
C ILE A 197 -22.29 -20.22 -8.61
N SER A 198 -21.26 -19.84 -9.39
CA SER A 198 -21.30 -19.78 -10.85
C SER A 198 -20.53 -20.94 -11.47
N SER A 199 -21.04 -21.49 -12.59
CA SER A 199 -20.48 -22.70 -13.24
C SER A 199 -19.07 -22.53 -13.82
N THR A 200 -18.69 -21.31 -14.18
CA THR A 200 -17.35 -20.96 -14.66
C THR A 200 -17.09 -19.49 -14.34
N LEU A 201 -16.14 -19.20 -13.44
CA LEU A 201 -15.65 -17.85 -13.20
C LEU A 201 -14.22 -17.74 -13.74
N ARG A 202 -13.96 -16.68 -14.49
CA ARG A 202 -12.64 -16.38 -15.03
C ARG A 202 -12.08 -15.18 -14.29
N VAL A 203 -10.78 -15.20 -14.05
CA VAL A 203 -10.09 -14.06 -13.43
C VAL A 203 -8.97 -13.66 -14.37
N GLU A 204 -8.96 -12.38 -14.74
CA GLU A 204 -7.91 -11.78 -15.55
C GLU A 204 -6.74 -11.42 -14.63
N GLN A 205 -5.64 -12.15 -14.77
CA GLN A 205 -4.45 -11.99 -13.93
C GLN A 205 -3.34 -11.21 -14.64
N GLY A 206 -3.61 -10.60 -15.81
CA GLY A 206 -2.60 -9.93 -16.64
C GLY A 206 -1.86 -8.78 -15.95
N SER A 207 -2.50 -8.11 -14.98
CA SER A 207 -1.82 -7.08 -14.17
C SER A 207 -0.75 -7.63 -13.23
N LEU A 208 -0.79 -8.93 -12.89
CA LEU A 208 0.10 -9.58 -11.93
C LEU A 208 1.08 -10.55 -12.62
N THR A 209 0.63 -11.27 -13.65
CA THR A 209 1.41 -12.31 -14.34
C THR A 209 1.94 -11.86 -15.70
N GLY A 210 1.46 -10.73 -16.23
CA GLY A 210 1.78 -10.28 -17.59
C GLY A 210 1.10 -11.08 -18.70
N GLU A 211 0.32 -12.11 -18.35
CA GLU A 211 -0.42 -12.94 -19.30
C GLU A 211 -1.87 -12.50 -19.39
N SER A 212 -2.32 -12.14 -20.59
CA SER A 212 -3.67 -11.60 -20.82
C SER A 212 -4.78 -12.66 -20.86
N GLU A 213 -4.46 -13.95 -20.66
CA GLU A 213 -5.48 -15.00 -20.68
C GLU A 213 -6.18 -15.14 -19.33
N ALA A 214 -7.51 -15.15 -19.37
CA ALA A 214 -8.33 -15.30 -18.17
C ALA A 214 -8.29 -16.76 -17.66
N VAL A 215 -7.93 -16.94 -16.39
CA VAL A 215 -7.74 -18.27 -15.80
C VAL A 215 -9.04 -18.71 -15.11
N ASN A 216 -9.50 -19.94 -15.39
CA ASN A 216 -10.63 -20.54 -14.68
C ASN A 216 -10.22 -20.91 -13.25
N LYS A 217 -10.94 -20.36 -12.27
CA LYS A 217 -10.71 -20.66 -10.86
C LYS A 217 -11.53 -21.87 -10.40
N ASN A 218 -11.00 -22.61 -9.44
CA ASN A 218 -11.67 -23.77 -8.83
C ASN A 218 -11.50 -23.72 -7.30
N ASN A 219 -12.12 -24.64 -6.56
CA ASN A 219 -11.99 -24.70 -5.11
C ASN A 219 -11.05 -25.83 -4.63
N LYS A 220 -10.38 -26.53 -5.56
CA LYS A 220 -9.54 -27.70 -5.26
C LYS A 220 -8.18 -27.29 -4.73
N VAL A 221 -7.65 -28.08 -3.82
CA VAL A 221 -6.30 -27.92 -3.30
C VAL A 221 -5.27 -28.01 -4.42
N VAL A 222 -4.22 -27.20 -4.32
CA VAL A 222 -3.09 -27.14 -5.26
C VAL A 222 -1.81 -27.47 -4.50
N ALA A 223 -0.81 -28.05 -5.16
CA ALA A 223 0.49 -28.32 -4.53
C ALA A 223 1.13 -27.05 -3.96
N ASP A 224 1.90 -27.20 -2.88
CA ASP A 224 2.49 -26.08 -2.16
C ASP A 224 3.51 -25.30 -3.00
N ASP A 225 4.22 -26.01 -3.90
CA ASP A 225 5.23 -25.48 -4.83
C ASP A 225 4.64 -24.87 -6.12
N ALA A 226 3.32 -24.74 -6.22
CA ALA A 226 2.68 -24.22 -7.42
C ALA A 226 2.94 -22.73 -7.62
N ASP A 227 3.26 -22.36 -8.85
CA ASP A 227 3.40 -20.96 -9.27
C ASP A 227 2.06 -20.19 -9.15
N ILE A 228 2.12 -18.85 -9.13
CA ILE A 228 0.97 -17.94 -8.96
C ILE A 228 -0.14 -18.25 -9.97
N GLN A 229 0.22 -18.61 -11.20
CA GLN A 229 -0.72 -19.04 -12.24
C GLN A 229 -1.37 -20.41 -11.94
N GLY A 230 -0.61 -21.31 -11.32
CA GLY A 230 -1.07 -22.65 -10.91
C GLY A 230 -2.05 -22.61 -9.74
N LYS A 231 -2.04 -21.55 -8.92
CA LYS A 231 -2.94 -21.32 -7.78
C LYS A 231 -4.37 -20.97 -8.25
N ARG A 232 -5.04 -21.93 -8.89
CA ARG A 232 -6.43 -21.81 -9.37
C ARG A 232 -7.45 -21.69 -8.25
N CYS A 233 -7.06 -22.06 -7.04
CA CYS A 233 -7.84 -21.91 -5.82
C CYS A 233 -7.72 -20.53 -5.16
N MET A 234 -6.85 -19.67 -5.69
CA MET A 234 -6.58 -18.34 -5.16
C MET A 234 -7.03 -17.25 -6.13
N VAL A 235 -7.48 -16.15 -5.55
CA VAL A 235 -7.76 -14.91 -6.26
C VAL A 235 -6.93 -13.82 -5.60
N PHE A 236 -6.29 -12.97 -6.40
CA PHE A 236 -5.30 -12.01 -5.91
C PHE A 236 -5.84 -10.58 -5.96
N ALA A 237 -5.40 -9.77 -5.00
CA ALA A 237 -5.73 -8.35 -4.92
C ALA A 237 -5.41 -7.64 -6.24
N GLY A 238 -6.33 -6.78 -6.71
CA GLY A 238 -6.12 -6.00 -7.92
C GLY A 238 -6.50 -6.69 -9.23
N THR A 239 -6.84 -7.97 -9.21
CA THR A 239 -7.32 -8.70 -10.40
C THR A 239 -8.82 -8.47 -10.63
N ASN A 240 -9.26 -8.57 -11.89
CA ASN A 240 -10.66 -8.40 -12.26
C ASN A 240 -11.30 -9.77 -12.52
N SER A 241 -12.53 -9.96 -12.04
CA SER A 241 -13.32 -11.14 -12.36
C SER A 241 -14.18 -10.93 -13.60
N SER A 242 -14.27 -11.95 -14.47
CA SER A 242 -15.10 -11.97 -15.68
C SER A 242 -15.94 -13.24 -15.80
#